data_AF-A0A947PGM5-F1
#
_entry.id   AF-A0A947PGM5-F1
#
_cell.length_a   1.000
_cell.length_b   1.000
_cell.length_c   1.000
_cell.angle_alpha   90.00
_cell.angle_beta   90.00
_cell.angle_gamma   90.00
#
_symmetry.space_group_name_H-M   'P 1'
#
loop_
_entity.id
_entity.type
_entity.pdbx_description
1 polymer ?
#
loop_
_entity_poly.entity_id
_entity_poly.type
_entity_poly.pdbx_seq_one_letter_code
_entity_poly.pdbx_strand_id
1 'polypeptide(L)'
;MEEHWRLLYVGLTRAEERLIVTGSLGSRAKGVPPQGSWYQAVDLAMRALGAAPAELRDWGQGLRWGGPAGLPSAKPKRIAASDAPETGAALPDWLRASAPVEARPPRPLAPSASIEDDVPDPPPDAAMRAAAERGRLLHALFERLPDVATPERAAAAERWLERAGVSDATARARLIAHVLAVLDDPAHAALFGPQALAEAPIAAVVAGQVIAGTVDRLLVTDDLVHIVDFKTGRQVPKSADDLPRAHIRQMAAYAAALAEIFPDRPQRVSLLYTAAPRLIDLPPALIAAHKPGFEGAQDKLGHSGLEADAAAT
;
A
#
# COMPACT_ATOMS: atom_id res chain seq x y z
N MET A 1 -12.00 0.18 21.69
CA MET A 1 -13.46 0.31 21.47
C MET A 1 -13.80 1.60 20.72
N GLU A 2 -13.16 2.74 21.02
CA GLU A 2 -13.46 4.01 20.34
C GLU A 2 -13.18 4.00 18.83
N GLU A 3 -12.04 3.44 18.40
CA GLU A 3 -11.68 3.42 16.97
C GLU A 3 -12.66 2.59 16.11
N HIS A 4 -13.21 1.51 16.67
CA HIS A 4 -14.20 0.66 16.00
C HIS A 4 -15.46 1.45 15.59
N TRP A 5 -15.94 2.32 16.47
CA TRP A 5 -17.11 3.17 16.20
C TRP A 5 -16.76 4.41 15.37
N ARG A 6 -15.52 4.90 15.48
CA ARG A 6 -15.01 5.99 14.65
C ARG A 6 -15.01 5.62 13.17
N LEU A 7 -14.58 4.42 12.83
CA LEU A 7 -14.60 3.92 11.45
C LEU A 7 -16.02 3.84 10.89
N LEU A 8 -17.01 3.37 11.68
CA LEU A 8 -18.41 3.38 11.27
C LEU A 8 -18.93 4.80 11.05
N TYR A 9 -18.62 5.73 11.97
CA TYR A 9 -19.01 7.14 11.83
C TYR A 9 -18.44 7.78 10.55
N VAL A 10 -17.16 7.53 10.24
CA VAL A 10 -16.53 8.01 9.01
C VAL A 10 -17.25 7.42 7.79
N GLY A 11 -17.52 6.11 7.78
CA GLY A 11 -18.26 5.46 6.70
C GLY A 11 -19.66 6.06 6.50
N LEU A 12 -20.40 6.29 7.58
CA LEU A 12 -21.75 6.87 7.56
C LEU A 12 -21.77 8.33 7.05
N THR A 13 -20.72 9.10 7.29
CA THR A 13 -20.68 10.54 6.98
C THR A 13 -19.96 10.89 5.68
N ARG A 14 -19.13 9.99 5.14
CA ARG A 14 -18.35 10.22 3.90
C ARG A 14 -18.88 9.49 2.67
N ALA A 15 -19.84 8.58 2.81
CA ALA A 15 -20.42 7.91 1.67
C ALA A 15 -21.12 8.94 0.76
N GLU A 16 -20.62 9.10 -0.46
CA GLU A 16 -21.15 10.06 -1.44
C GLU A 16 -22.43 9.53 -2.11
N GLU A 17 -22.40 8.26 -2.54
CA GLU A 17 -23.56 7.63 -3.23
C GLU A 17 -24.21 6.51 -2.41
N ARG A 18 -23.43 5.55 -1.90
CA ARG A 18 -23.94 4.38 -1.16
C ARG A 18 -22.93 3.90 -0.11
N LEU A 19 -23.44 3.44 1.03
CA LEU A 19 -22.70 2.68 2.03
C LEU A 19 -23.34 1.30 2.18
N ILE A 20 -22.55 0.24 2.03
CA ILE A 20 -23.00 -1.14 2.23
C ILE A 20 -22.37 -1.68 3.51
N VAL A 21 -23.19 -1.99 4.52
CA VAL A 21 -22.75 -2.60 5.77
C VAL A 21 -23.18 -4.07 5.78
N THR A 22 -22.22 -4.99 5.69
CA THR A 22 -22.46 -6.43 5.60
C THR A 22 -21.56 -7.20 6.58
N GLY A 23 -21.87 -8.48 6.81
CA GLY A 23 -21.07 -9.37 7.66
C GLY A 23 -21.54 -10.82 7.57
N SER A 24 -20.66 -11.75 7.93
CA SER A 24 -20.99 -13.17 8.01
C SER A 24 -21.45 -13.55 9.42
N LEU A 25 -22.60 -14.20 9.53
CA LEU A 25 -23.03 -14.81 10.79
C LEU A 25 -22.27 -16.13 11.00
N GLY A 26 -21.57 -16.25 12.13
CA GLY A 26 -21.00 -17.53 12.53
C GLY A 26 -22.09 -18.56 12.85
N SER A 27 -21.78 -19.85 12.74
CA SER A 27 -22.72 -20.95 13.02
C SER A 27 -23.37 -20.89 14.41
N ARG A 28 -22.68 -20.29 15.39
CA ARG A 28 -23.17 -20.08 16.76
C ARG A 28 -24.14 -18.91 16.92
N ALA A 29 -24.23 -18.01 15.93
CA ALA A 29 -25.05 -16.81 16.00
C ALA A 29 -26.55 -17.08 15.73
N LYS A 30 -26.91 -18.28 15.25
CA LYS A 30 -28.30 -18.73 15.03
C LYS A 30 -29.20 -17.71 14.32
N GLY A 31 -28.66 -17.01 13.32
CA GLY A 31 -29.40 -15.99 12.56
C GLY A 31 -29.49 -14.61 13.24
N VAL A 32 -28.91 -14.43 14.43
CA VAL A 32 -28.96 -13.17 15.18
C VAL A 32 -27.62 -12.42 15.03
N PRO A 33 -27.61 -11.17 14.55
CA PRO A 33 -26.41 -10.34 14.50
C PRO A 33 -25.75 -10.19 15.88
N PRO A 34 -24.41 -10.31 15.99
CA PRO A 34 -23.70 -10.13 17.25
C PRO A 34 -23.99 -8.76 17.89
N GLN A 35 -24.09 -8.75 19.22
CA GLN A 35 -24.22 -7.51 19.98
C GLN A 35 -23.00 -6.61 19.76
N GLY A 36 -23.24 -5.34 19.46
CA GLY A 36 -22.18 -4.36 19.20
C GLY A 36 -21.57 -4.44 17.79
N SER A 37 -22.14 -5.23 16.88
CA SER A 37 -21.75 -5.20 15.46
C SER A 37 -22.26 -3.93 14.76
N TRP A 38 -21.55 -3.48 13.73
CA TRP A 38 -21.99 -2.34 12.90
C TRP A 38 -23.36 -2.58 12.27
N TYR A 39 -23.63 -3.81 11.82
CA TYR A 39 -24.94 -4.18 11.27
C TYR A 39 -26.06 -3.96 12.28
N GLN A 40 -25.89 -4.45 13.51
CA GLN A 40 -26.90 -4.27 14.57
C GLN A 40 -27.12 -2.78 14.89
N ALA A 41 -26.04 -2.00 14.97
CA ALA A 41 -26.14 -0.56 15.24
C ALA A 41 -26.92 0.18 14.15
N VAL A 42 -26.67 -0.15 12.87
CA VAL A 42 -27.37 0.45 11.73
C VAL A 42 -28.84 -0.03 11.65
N ASP A 43 -29.13 -1.31 11.90
CA ASP A 43 -30.50 -1.82 11.94
C ASP A 43 -31.35 -1.12 13.02
N LEU A 44 -30.81 -0.98 14.24
CA LEU A 44 -31.46 -0.25 15.32
C LEU A 44 -31.71 1.22 14.96
N ALA A 45 -30.73 1.89 14.35
CA ALA A 45 -30.87 3.28 13.91
C ALA A 45 -31.94 3.43 12.82
N MET A 46 -31.97 2.53 11.82
CA MET A 46 -32.99 2.53 10.76
C MET A 46 -34.40 2.35 11.33
N ARG A 47 -34.58 1.45 12.30
CA ARG A 47 -35.86 1.29 13.01
C ARG A 47 -36.24 2.54 13.78
N ALA A 48 -35.30 3.16 14.48
CA ALA A 48 -35.53 4.39 15.24
C ALA A 48 -35.90 5.58 14.32
N LEU A 49 -35.37 5.62 13.10
CA LEU A 49 -35.72 6.60 12.06
C LEU A 49 -37.10 6.36 11.43
N GLY A 50 -37.79 5.27 11.79
CA GLY A 50 -39.08 4.92 11.20
C GLY A 50 -38.96 4.39 9.77
N ALA A 51 -37.85 3.73 9.43
CA ALA A 51 -37.70 3.08 8.13
C ALA A 51 -38.82 2.05 7.89
N ALA A 52 -39.41 2.08 6.69
CA ALA A 52 -40.48 1.16 6.33
C ALA A 52 -39.91 -0.14 5.77
N PRO A 53 -40.56 -1.30 6.00
CA PRO A 53 -40.24 -2.53 5.29
C PRO A 53 -40.32 -2.33 3.77
N ALA A 54 -39.33 -2.85 3.04
CA ALA A 54 -39.26 -2.75 1.60
C ALA A 54 -38.60 -4.00 1.01
N GLU A 55 -39.04 -4.37 -0.19
CA GLU A 55 -38.37 -5.37 -1.00
C GLU A 55 -37.23 -4.69 -1.79
N LEU A 56 -36.02 -5.16 -1.57
CA LEU A 56 -34.79 -4.69 -2.20
C LEU A 56 -34.43 -5.65 -3.32
N ARG A 57 -34.36 -5.12 -4.54
CA ARG A 57 -34.21 -5.88 -5.81
C ARG A 57 -33.16 -6.99 -5.76
N ASP A 58 -32.00 -6.73 -5.14
CA ASP A 58 -30.86 -7.66 -5.12
C ASP A 58 -30.64 -8.30 -3.73
N TRP A 59 -31.44 -7.93 -2.72
CA TRP A 59 -31.18 -8.24 -1.30
C TRP A 59 -32.40 -8.80 -0.54
N GLY A 60 -33.54 -8.94 -1.20
CA GLY A 60 -34.76 -9.47 -0.59
C GLY A 60 -35.41 -8.48 0.38
N GLN A 61 -35.86 -8.95 1.54
CA GLN A 61 -36.56 -8.11 2.52
C GLN A 61 -35.58 -7.20 3.28
N GLY A 62 -35.91 -5.91 3.40
CA GLY A 62 -35.11 -4.93 4.12
C GLY A 62 -35.91 -3.76 4.67
N LEU A 63 -35.21 -2.79 5.26
CA LEU A 63 -35.77 -1.52 5.73
C LEU A 63 -35.31 -0.39 4.81
N ARG A 64 -36.23 0.50 4.43
CA ARG A 64 -35.94 1.67 3.61
C ARG A 64 -36.41 2.95 4.30
N TRP A 65 -35.49 3.89 4.44
CA TRP A 65 -35.76 5.24 4.91
C TRP A 65 -35.35 6.24 3.82
N GLY A 66 -36.29 7.08 3.40
CA GLY A 66 -36.10 8.05 2.31
C GLY A 66 -35.68 9.45 2.76
N GLY A 67 -35.32 9.62 4.03
CA GLY A 67 -35.15 10.93 4.65
C GLY A 67 -36.46 11.57 5.11
N PRO A 68 -36.43 12.82 5.62
CA PRO A 68 -37.62 13.57 5.99
C PRO A 68 -38.52 13.77 4.77
N ALA A 69 -39.79 13.36 4.87
CA ALA A 69 -40.78 13.63 3.84
C ALA A 69 -40.98 15.15 3.69
N GLY A 70 -41.09 15.64 2.45
CA GLY A 70 -41.43 17.03 2.16
C GLY A 70 -40.26 18.01 2.07
N LEU A 71 -39.00 17.54 2.03
CA LEU A 71 -37.91 18.40 1.58
C LEU A 71 -38.17 18.75 0.10
N PRO A 72 -38.41 20.03 -0.25
CA PRO A 72 -38.58 20.39 -1.64
C PRO A 72 -37.30 20.03 -2.37
N SER A 73 -37.42 19.30 -3.49
CA SER A 73 -36.31 19.23 -4.45
C SER A 73 -35.89 20.67 -4.70
N ALA A 74 -34.65 21.01 -4.33
CA ALA A 74 -34.11 22.32 -4.59
C ALA A 74 -34.04 22.46 -6.11
N LYS A 75 -35.09 23.05 -6.70
CA LYS A 75 -35.06 23.43 -8.10
C LYS A 75 -33.82 24.31 -8.25
N PRO A 76 -32.90 24.00 -9.18
CA PRO A 76 -31.76 24.89 -9.41
C PRO A 76 -32.34 26.28 -9.60
N LYS A 77 -31.91 27.23 -8.78
CA LYS A 77 -32.38 28.61 -8.84
C LYS A 77 -32.01 29.09 -10.24
N ARG A 78 -32.99 29.13 -11.15
CA ARG A 78 -32.80 29.72 -12.46
C ARG A 78 -32.47 31.18 -12.16
N ILE A 79 -31.20 31.52 -12.25
CA ILE A 79 -30.77 32.90 -12.27
C ILE A 79 -31.52 33.47 -13.47
N ALA A 80 -32.51 34.32 -13.22
CA ALA A 80 -33.07 35.14 -14.27
C ALA A 80 -31.89 35.84 -14.90
N ALA A 81 -31.76 35.75 -16.24
CA ALA A 81 -30.76 36.53 -16.96
C ALA A 81 -31.00 37.99 -16.55
N SER A 82 -30.15 38.47 -15.64
CA SER A 82 -30.03 39.90 -15.41
C SER A 82 -29.55 40.45 -16.74
N ASP A 83 -30.19 41.50 -17.22
CA ASP A 83 -29.64 42.35 -18.28
C ASP A 83 -28.30 42.88 -17.77
N ALA A 84 -27.26 42.09 -17.94
CA ALA A 84 -25.90 42.54 -17.77
C ALA A 84 -25.68 43.59 -18.86
N PRO A 85 -25.06 44.74 -18.53
CA PRO A 85 -24.70 45.69 -19.57
C PRO A 85 -23.90 44.94 -20.64
N GLU A 86 -24.25 45.15 -21.91
CA GLU A 86 -23.48 44.64 -23.04
C GLU A 86 -22.10 45.30 -23.04
N THR A 87 -21.19 44.80 -22.21
CA THR A 87 -19.78 45.09 -22.35
C THR A 87 -19.31 44.33 -23.59
N GLY A 88 -19.25 45.03 -24.72
CA GLY A 88 -18.72 44.57 -26.01
C GLY A 88 -17.21 44.27 -25.99
N ALA A 89 -16.68 43.78 -24.87
CA ALA A 89 -15.35 43.20 -24.84
C ALA A 89 -15.42 41.85 -25.56
N ALA A 90 -14.72 41.74 -26.68
CA ALA A 90 -14.54 40.46 -27.36
C ALA A 90 -13.99 39.45 -26.36
N LEU A 91 -14.82 38.47 -25.99
CA LEU A 91 -14.40 37.38 -25.12
C LEU A 91 -13.26 36.62 -25.81
N PRO A 92 -12.15 36.33 -25.11
CA PRO A 92 -11.07 35.55 -25.66
C PRO A 92 -11.56 34.18 -26.15
N ASP A 93 -11.00 33.68 -27.25
CA ASP A 93 -11.42 32.43 -27.86
C ASP A 93 -11.25 31.21 -26.93
N TRP A 94 -10.28 31.26 -26.01
CA TRP A 94 -10.05 30.21 -25.01
C TRP A 94 -11.26 30.00 -24.08
N LEU A 95 -12.14 30.99 -23.94
CA LEU A 95 -13.33 30.91 -23.10
C LEU A 95 -14.42 29.99 -23.69
N ARG A 96 -14.35 29.73 -25.00
CA ARG A 96 -15.25 28.83 -25.74
C ARG A 96 -14.56 27.52 -26.13
N ALA A 97 -13.25 27.40 -25.93
CA ALA A 97 -12.54 26.16 -26.12
C ALA A 97 -12.96 25.16 -25.04
N SER A 98 -13.20 23.90 -25.43
CA SER A 98 -13.34 22.83 -24.45
C SER A 98 -12.09 22.79 -23.56
N ALA A 99 -12.28 22.69 -22.25
CA ALA A 99 -11.17 22.53 -21.32
C ALA A 99 -10.33 21.31 -21.78
N PRO A 100 -8.98 21.42 -21.80
CA PRO A 100 -8.14 20.27 -22.04
C PRO A 100 -8.54 19.14 -21.10
N VAL A 101 -8.54 17.90 -21.59
CA VAL A 101 -8.77 16.73 -20.75
C VAL A 101 -7.74 16.78 -19.63
N GLU A 102 -8.21 16.93 -18.39
CA GLU A 102 -7.35 16.90 -17.22
C GLU A 102 -6.64 15.55 -17.21
N ALA A 103 -5.33 15.58 -17.48
CA ALA A 103 -4.49 14.41 -17.40
C ALA A 103 -4.46 14.00 -15.93
N ARG A 104 -5.35 13.09 -15.53
CA ARG A 104 -5.27 12.44 -14.23
C ARG A 104 -3.89 11.79 -14.19
N PRO A 105 -3.01 12.20 -13.27
CA PRO A 105 -1.72 11.53 -13.13
C PRO A 105 -2.02 10.03 -13.04
N PRO A 106 -1.37 9.19 -13.86
CA PRO A 106 -1.54 7.75 -13.73
C PRO A 106 -1.24 7.41 -12.26
N ARG A 107 -2.09 6.59 -11.63
CA ARG A 107 -1.88 6.18 -10.24
C ARG A 107 -0.44 5.68 -10.13
N PRO A 108 0.40 6.31 -9.28
CA PRO A 108 1.78 5.91 -9.17
C PRO A 108 1.84 4.42 -8.86
N LEU A 109 2.64 3.67 -9.62
CA LEU A 109 3.05 2.34 -9.21
C LEU A 109 3.87 2.54 -7.96
N ALA A 110 3.33 2.09 -6.83
CA ALA A 110 4.00 2.10 -5.56
C ALA A 110 4.65 0.73 -5.37
N PRO A 111 5.97 0.58 -5.58
CA PRO A 111 6.63 -0.73 -5.57
C PRO A 111 6.46 -1.47 -4.24
N SER A 112 6.37 -0.71 -3.14
CA SER A 112 6.18 -1.21 -1.78
C SER A 112 4.73 -1.22 -1.30
N ALA A 113 3.77 -0.68 -2.07
CA ALA A 113 2.37 -0.88 -1.75
C ALA A 113 2.07 -2.36 -1.91
N SER A 114 1.45 -2.95 -0.89
CA SER A 114 1.10 -4.37 -0.80
C SER A 114 0.76 -4.92 -2.17
N ILE A 115 1.73 -5.65 -2.72
CA ILE A 115 1.59 -6.42 -3.96
C ILE A 115 0.29 -7.17 -3.81
N GLU A 116 -0.62 -7.03 -4.78
CA GLU A 116 -1.94 -7.67 -4.75
C GLU A 116 -1.75 -9.13 -4.33
N ASP A 117 -2.07 -9.41 -3.07
CA ASP A 117 -2.02 -10.73 -2.48
C ASP A 117 -3.22 -11.47 -3.07
N ASP A 118 -3.02 -12.06 -4.24
CA ASP A 118 -3.98 -12.96 -4.88
C ASP A 118 -4.08 -14.32 -4.13
N VAL A 119 -3.53 -14.38 -2.91
CA VAL A 119 -3.52 -15.53 -2.02
C VAL A 119 -4.23 -15.15 -0.72
N PRO A 120 -5.40 -15.73 -0.41
CA PRO A 120 -6.07 -15.52 0.86
C PRO A 120 -5.24 -16.11 2.01
N ASP A 121 -4.53 -15.28 2.75
CA ASP A 121 -3.80 -15.71 3.94
C ASP A 121 -4.75 -15.83 5.15
N PRO A 122 -4.64 -16.91 5.96
CA PRO A 122 -5.43 -17.06 7.17
C PRO A 122 -5.11 -15.95 8.18
N PRO A 123 -6.04 -15.59 9.09
CA PRO A 123 -5.80 -14.59 10.11
C PRO A 123 -4.55 -14.95 10.93
N PRO A 124 -3.60 -14.01 11.12
CA PRO A 124 -2.29 -14.32 11.65
C PRO A 124 -2.37 -14.80 13.09
N ASP A 125 -1.76 -15.95 13.35
CA ASP A 125 -1.65 -16.51 14.69
C ASP A 125 -0.76 -15.63 15.61
N ALA A 126 -0.65 -16.01 16.88
CA ALA A 126 0.17 -15.26 17.84
C ALA A 126 1.66 -15.22 17.46
N ALA A 127 2.17 -16.29 16.83
CA ALA A 127 3.56 -16.37 16.41
C ALA A 127 3.83 -15.48 15.18
N MET A 128 2.91 -15.44 14.22
CA MET A 128 2.96 -14.56 13.06
C MET A 128 2.95 -13.09 13.47
N ARG A 129 2.07 -12.70 14.40
CA ARG A 129 2.05 -11.33 14.95
C ARG A 129 3.34 -10.97 15.68
N ALA A 130 3.87 -11.89 16.49
CA ALA A 130 5.17 -11.68 17.15
C ALA A 130 6.32 -11.56 16.15
N ALA A 131 6.30 -12.34 15.06
CA ALA A 131 7.30 -12.27 14.00
C ALA A 131 7.22 -10.95 13.20
N ALA A 132 6.01 -10.50 12.86
CA ALA A 132 5.78 -9.22 12.20
C ALA A 132 6.25 -8.05 13.08
N GLU A 133 5.91 -8.08 14.36
CA GLU A 133 6.35 -7.06 15.32
C GLU A 133 7.87 -7.05 15.48
N ARG A 134 8.50 -8.23 15.58
CA ARG A 134 9.96 -8.34 15.59
C ARG A 134 10.58 -7.73 14.32
N GLY A 135 10.00 -8.02 13.15
CA GLY A 135 10.44 -7.45 11.88
C GLY A 135 10.36 -5.93 11.88
N ARG A 136 9.21 -5.38 12.30
CA ARG A 136 8.99 -3.94 12.42
C ARG A 136 10.03 -3.27 13.34
N LEU A 137 10.32 -3.87 14.48
CA LEU A 137 11.33 -3.36 15.42
C LEU A 137 12.75 -3.39 14.83
N LEU A 138 13.12 -4.47 14.14
CA LEU A 138 14.42 -4.56 13.48
C LEU A 138 14.58 -3.52 12.39
N HIS A 139 13.58 -3.40 11.51
CA HIS A 139 13.55 -2.40 10.44
C HIS A 139 13.76 -0.99 11.00
N ALA A 140 12.99 -0.64 12.01
CA ALA A 140 13.06 0.66 12.66
C ALA A 140 14.42 0.95 13.33
N LEU A 141 15.12 -0.07 13.83
CA LEU A 141 16.48 0.08 14.36
C LEU A 141 17.50 0.27 13.24
N PHE A 142 17.39 -0.46 12.13
CA PHE A 142 18.25 -0.29 10.96
C PHE A 142 18.10 1.09 10.30
N GLU A 143 16.91 1.68 10.37
CA GLU A 143 16.65 3.05 9.93
C GLU A 143 17.35 4.08 10.83
N ARG A 144 17.31 3.90 12.16
CA ARG A 144 17.67 4.95 13.14
C ARG A 144 19.10 4.91 13.63
N LEU A 145 19.67 3.73 13.79
CA LEU A 145 20.98 3.57 14.44
C LEU A 145 22.20 3.96 13.58
N PRO A 146 22.19 3.90 12.24
CA PRO A 146 23.35 4.27 11.44
C PRO A 146 23.88 5.67 11.74
N ASP A 147 22.98 6.65 11.94
CA ASP A 147 23.32 8.05 12.20
C ASP A 147 23.69 8.33 13.67
N VAL A 148 23.52 7.35 14.55
CA VAL A 148 23.93 7.46 15.96
C VAL A 148 25.41 7.07 16.07
N ALA A 149 26.17 7.86 16.83
CA ALA A 149 27.58 7.57 17.10
C ALA A 149 27.75 6.17 17.70
N THR A 150 28.70 5.38 17.19
CA THR A 150 28.95 3.99 17.60
C THR A 150 28.90 3.74 19.12
N PRO A 151 29.58 4.53 19.99
CA PRO A 151 29.53 4.29 21.43
C PRO A 151 28.14 4.50 22.05
N GLU A 152 27.25 5.24 21.40
CA GLU A 152 25.91 5.57 21.89
C GLU A 152 24.81 4.65 21.34
N ARG A 153 25.07 3.92 20.25
CA ARG A 153 24.07 3.12 19.51
C ARG A 153 23.33 2.13 20.42
N ALA A 154 24.05 1.37 21.24
CA ALA A 154 23.44 0.38 22.14
C ALA A 154 22.48 1.04 23.15
N ALA A 155 22.91 2.13 23.78
CA ALA A 155 22.09 2.85 24.75
C ALA A 155 20.89 3.56 24.09
N ALA A 156 21.06 4.10 22.88
CA ALA A 156 19.97 4.69 22.11
C ALA A 156 18.92 3.66 21.70
N ALA A 157 19.36 2.48 21.24
CA ALA A 157 18.50 1.36 20.89
C ALA A 157 17.69 0.86 22.09
N GLU A 158 18.33 0.71 23.26
CA GLU A 158 17.68 0.31 24.52
C GLU A 158 16.54 1.28 24.89
N ARG A 159 16.83 2.58 24.95
CA ARG A 159 15.83 3.61 25.26
C ARG A 159 14.67 3.62 24.26
N TRP A 160 14.95 3.37 22.98
CA TRP A 160 13.92 3.33 21.95
C TRP A 160 13.03 2.10 22.09
N LEU A 161 13.62 0.92 22.29
CA LEU A 161 12.89 -0.34 22.44
C LEU A 161 11.99 -0.35 23.70
N GLU A 162 12.44 0.26 24.80
CA GLU A 162 11.60 0.45 25.98
C GLU A 162 10.36 1.30 25.67
N ARG A 163 10.54 2.44 24.99
CA ARG A 163 9.42 3.30 24.55
C ARG A 163 8.53 2.62 23.52
N ALA A 164 9.08 1.74 22.69
CA ALA A 164 8.33 0.94 21.73
C ALA A 164 7.51 -0.19 22.40
N GLY A 165 7.59 -0.36 23.71
CA GLY A 165 6.78 -1.31 24.48
C GLY A 165 7.41 -2.69 24.67
N VAL A 166 8.70 -2.86 24.35
CA VAL A 166 9.41 -4.13 24.59
C VAL A 166 9.85 -4.19 26.04
N SER A 167 9.01 -4.77 26.91
CA SER A 167 9.24 -4.80 28.36
C SER A 167 10.37 -5.76 28.80
N ASP A 168 10.59 -6.87 28.07
CA ASP A 168 11.64 -7.84 28.38
C ASP A 168 13.03 -7.32 27.96
N ALA A 169 13.87 -7.01 28.95
CA ALA A 169 15.25 -6.57 28.75
C ALA A 169 16.10 -7.59 27.99
N THR A 170 15.84 -8.90 28.15
CA THR A 170 16.57 -9.95 27.44
C THR A 170 16.20 -9.95 25.95
N ALA A 171 14.92 -9.77 25.62
CA ALA A 171 14.48 -9.58 24.25
C ALA A 171 15.10 -8.33 23.61
N ARG A 172 15.13 -7.19 24.33
CA ARG A 172 15.79 -5.98 23.84
C ARG A 172 17.27 -6.20 23.57
N ALA A 173 18.02 -6.74 24.54
CA ALA A 173 19.44 -7.04 24.39
C ALA A 173 19.73 -7.93 23.16
N ARG A 174 18.88 -8.94 22.90
CA ARG A 174 19.00 -9.79 21.69
C ARG A 174 18.77 -9.03 20.39
N LEU A 175 17.78 -8.13 20.34
CA LEU A 175 17.53 -7.30 19.16
C LEU A 175 18.69 -6.34 18.91
N ILE A 176 19.19 -5.69 19.97
CA ILE A 176 20.30 -4.75 19.89
C ILE A 176 21.56 -5.45 19.41
N ALA A 177 21.95 -6.56 20.05
CA ALA A 177 23.12 -7.32 19.65
C ALA A 177 23.04 -7.78 18.19
N HIS A 178 21.86 -8.21 17.75
CA HIS A 178 21.65 -8.60 16.36
C HIS A 178 21.83 -7.44 15.39
N VAL A 179 21.19 -6.29 15.63
CA VAL A 179 21.31 -5.13 14.73
C VAL A 179 22.75 -4.61 14.70
N LEU A 180 23.40 -4.47 15.86
CA LEU A 180 24.80 -4.02 15.92
C LEU A 180 25.73 -4.95 15.15
N ALA A 181 25.54 -6.27 15.26
CA ALA A 181 26.35 -7.22 14.51
C ALA A 181 26.22 -7.04 12.98
N VAL A 182 25.05 -6.62 12.47
CA VAL A 182 24.86 -6.33 11.04
C VAL A 182 25.43 -4.96 10.66
N LEU A 183 25.26 -3.95 11.51
CA LEU A 183 25.79 -2.60 11.27
C LEU A 183 27.32 -2.56 11.28
N ASP A 184 27.93 -3.37 12.16
CA ASP A 184 29.37 -3.42 12.35
C ASP A 184 30.06 -4.46 11.42
N ASP A 185 29.28 -5.19 10.61
CA ASP A 185 29.81 -6.12 9.61
C ASP A 185 30.54 -5.34 8.49
N PRO A 186 31.85 -5.56 8.28
CA PRO A 186 32.60 -4.89 7.22
C PRO A 186 32.00 -5.10 5.82
N ALA A 187 31.31 -6.22 5.57
CA ALA A 187 30.66 -6.49 4.30
C ALA A 187 29.49 -5.53 4.01
N HIS A 188 28.91 -4.94 5.06
CA HIS A 188 27.76 -4.03 4.96
C HIS A 188 28.10 -2.58 5.37
N ALA A 189 29.33 -2.31 5.81
CA ALA A 189 29.73 -1.00 6.35
C ALA A 189 29.42 0.17 5.42
N ALA A 190 29.61 0.01 4.11
CA ALA A 190 29.29 1.05 3.12
C ALA A 190 27.78 1.38 3.06
N LEU A 191 26.93 0.39 3.33
CA LEU A 191 25.48 0.58 3.39
C LEU A 191 25.08 1.39 4.61
N PHE A 192 25.82 1.35 5.71
CA PHE A 192 25.48 2.07 6.95
C PHE A 192 26.34 3.31 7.19
N GLY A 193 27.11 3.73 6.18
CA GLY A 193 27.92 4.94 6.20
C GLY A 193 27.12 6.21 5.93
N PRO A 194 27.75 7.39 6.08
CA PRO A 194 27.10 8.70 5.97
C PRO A 194 26.66 9.07 4.54
N GLN A 195 27.19 8.38 3.52
CA GLN A 195 26.79 8.57 2.12
C GLN A 195 25.56 7.75 1.72
N ALA A 196 25.16 6.80 2.56
CA ALA A 196 24.00 5.95 2.29
C ALA A 196 22.75 6.56 2.92
N LEU A 197 21.80 6.92 2.08
CA LEU A 197 20.52 7.50 2.45
C LEU A 197 19.60 6.40 2.99
N ALA A 198 19.06 6.59 4.19
CA ALA A 198 18.01 5.75 4.76
C ALA A 198 16.65 6.23 4.26
N GLU A 199 15.72 5.29 4.03
CA GLU A 199 14.32 5.60 3.68
C GLU A 199 14.22 6.66 2.57
N ALA A 200 15.00 6.48 1.50
CA ALA A 200 15.17 7.45 0.44
C ALA A 200 13.90 7.50 -0.43
N PRO A 201 13.13 8.60 -0.44
CA PRO A 201 11.97 8.73 -1.30
C PRO A 201 12.43 8.88 -2.75
N ILE A 202 11.82 8.12 -3.65
CA ILE A 202 12.04 8.21 -5.09
C ILE A 202 10.71 8.40 -5.82
N ALA A 203 10.76 9.20 -6.89
CA ALA A 203 9.65 9.36 -7.81
C ALA A 203 10.19 9.63 -9.22
N ALA A 204 9.72 8.85 -10.20
CA ALA A 204 10.12 8.98 -11.59
C ALA A 204 8.98 8.57 -12.54
N VAL A 205 9.04 9.00 -13.79
CA VAL A 205 8.13 8.53 -14.84
C VAL A 205 8.88 7.54 -15.72
N VAL A 206 8.50 6.27 -15.68
CA VAL A 206 9.09 5.19 -16.46
C VAL A 206 8.08 4.74 -17.51
N ALA A 207 8.42 4.86 -18.79
CA ALA A 207 7.55 4.47 -19.91
C ALA A 207 6.11 5.05 -19.82
N GLY A 208 5.98 6.29 -19.35
CA GLY A 208 4.68 6.97 -19.19
C GLY A 208 3.92 6.64 -17.90
N GLN A 209 4.46 5.74 -17.06
CA GLN A 209 3.90 5.42 -15.75
C GLN A 209 4.69 6.09 -14.63
N VAL A 210 4.00 6.76 -13.70
CA VAL A 210 4.65 7.28 -12.50
C VAL A 210 5.00 6.11 -11.59
N ILE A 211 6.24 6.04 -11.13
CA ILE A 211 6.69 5.12 -10.08
C ILE A 211 7.09 5.98 -8.89
N ALA A 212 6.53 5.71 -7.71
CA ALA A 212 6.87 6.42 -6.48
C ALA A 212 6.99 5.46 -5.31
N GLY A 213 8.01 5.59 -4.47
CA GLY A 213 8.21 4.72 -3.33
C GLY A 213 9.38 5.15 -2.48
N THR A 214 9.70 4.33 -1.47
CA THR A 214 10.79 4.58 -0.54
C THR A 214 11.74 3.40 -0.54
N VAL A 215 13.02 3.65 -0.78
CA VAL A 215 14.07 2.63 -0.74
C VAL A 215 14.69 2.64 0.65
N ASP A 216 14.73 1.48 1.32
CA ASP A 216 15.25 1.38 2.69
C ASP A 216 16.68 1.90 2.81
N ARG A 217 17.53 1.55 1.84
CA ARG A 217 18.89 2.06 1.75
C ARG A 217 19.32 2.34 0.32
N LEU A 218 19.77 3.58 0.09
CA LEU A 218 20.24 4.03 -1.20
C LEU A 218 21.63 4.66 -1.05
N LEU A 219 22.65 4.03 -1.62
CA LEU A 219 24.00 4.60 -1.69
C LEU A 219 24.22 5.13 -3.10
N VAL A 220 24.50 6.42 -3.20
CA VAL A 220 24.78 7.10 -4.46
C VAL A 220 26.21 7.63 -4.41
N THR A 221 27.08 7.05 -5.23
CA THR A 221 28.46 7.56 -5.44
C THR A 221 28.59 8.13 -6.85
N ASP A 222 29.77 8.63 -7.18
CA ASP A 222 30.07 9.07 -8.55
C ASP A 222 30.08 7.90 -9.54
N ASP A 223 30.40 6.70 -9.05
CA ASP A 223 30.61 5.50 -9.88
C ASP A 223 29.41 4.54 -9.91
N LEU A 224 28.50 4.58 -8.91
CA LEU A 224 27.41 3.62 -8.82
C LEU A 224 26.20 4.11 -8.01
N VAL A 225 25.04 3.51 -8.29
CA VAL A 225 23.84 3.60 -7.46
C VAL A 225 23.53 2.22 -6.88
N HIS A 226 23.65 2.06 -5.56
CA HIS A 226 23.35 0.80 -4.87
C HIS A 226 22.01 0.91 -4.17
N ILE A 227 21.06 0.09 -4.63
CA ILE A 227 19.69 0.02 -4.17
C ILE A 227 19.56 -1.20 -3.25
N VAL A 228 19.16 -1.00 -2.00
CA VAL A 228 18.98 -2.09 -1.04
C VAL A 228 17.65 -1.97 -0.30
N ASP A 229 16.93 -3.08 -0.23
CA ASP A 229 15.70 -3.24 0.57
C ASP A 229 15.91 -4.38 1.60
N PHE A 230 15.35 -4.19 2.79
CA PHE A 230 15.58 -5.04 3.96
C PHE A 230 14.45 -6.04 4.12
N LYS A 231 14.81 -7.32 4.22
CA LYS A 231 13.85 -8.40 4.49
C LYS A 231 14.12 -9.00 5.87
N THR A 232 13.13 -8.87 6.75
CA THR A 232 13.19 -9.38 8.13
C THR A 232 12.66 -10.81 8.28
N GLY A 233 12.22 -11.43 7.17
CA GLY A 233 11.69 -12.78 7.14
C GLY A 233 12.73 -13.83 7.59
N ARG A 234 12.26 -14.91 8.21
CA ARG A 234 13.12 -16.01 8.69
C ARG A 234 13.59 -16.94 7.57
N GLN A 235 12.86 -17.00 6.46
CA GLN A 235 13.27 -17.74 5.29
C GLN A 235 14.24 -16.88 4.50
N VAL A 236 15.52 -17.20 4.61
CA VAL A 236 16.60 -16.54 3.89
C VAL A 236 16.94 -17.37 2.66
N PRO A 237 16.66 -16.87 1.44
CA PRO A 237 16.98 -17.55 0.19
C PRO A 237 18.49 -17.82 0.06
N LYS A 238 18.86 -18.89 -0.64
CA LYS A 238 20.27 -19.26 -0.81
C LYS A 238 20.92 -18.46 -1.93
N SER A 239 20.18 -18.18 -2.99
CA SER A 239 20.60 -17.41 -4.15
C SER A 239 19.49 -16.45 -4.63
N ALA A 240 19.81 -15.66 -5.65
CA ALA A 240 18.85 -14.78 -6.32
C ALA A 240 17.69 -15.56 -7.00
N ASP A 241 17.92 -16.81 -7.41
CA ASP A 241 16.92 -17.64 -8.10
C ASP A 241 15.79 -18.10 -7.16
N ASP A 242 16.08 -18.15 -5.86
CA ASP A 242 15.13 -18.52 -4.81
C ASP A 242 14.32 -17.32 -4.28
N LEU A 243 14.54 -16.11 -4.82
CA LEU A 243 13.85 -14.91 -4.37
C LEU A 243 12.37 -14.92 -4.79
N PRO A 244 11.44 -14.53 -3.89
CA PRO A 244 10.05 -14.32 -4.27
C PRO A 244 9.94 -13.33 -5.44
N ARG A 245 9.16 -13.70 -6.48
CA ARG A 245 8.92 -12.84 -7.66
C ARG A 245 8.42 -11.44 -7.29
N ALA A 246 7.63 -11.36 -6.23
CA ALA A 246 7.20 -10.12 -5.59
C ALA A 246 8.37 -9.16 -5.28
N HIS A 247 9.40 -9.66 -4.60
CA HIS A 247 10.58 -8.87 -4.24
C HIS A 247 11.38 -8.47 -5.49
N ILE A 248 11.51 -9.37 -6.47
CA ILE A 248 12.21 -9.08 -7.72
C ILE A 248 11.51 -7.94 -8.48
N ARG A 249 10.19 -7.98 -8.60
CA ARG A 249 9.38 -6.91 -9.25
C ARG A 249 9.50 -5.58 -8.52
N GLN A 250 9.44 -5.58 -7.19
CA GLN A 250 9.65 -4.39 -6.37
C GLN A 250 11.02 -3.77 -6.66
N MET A 251 12.10 -4.57 -6.58
CA MET A 251 13.45 -4.09 -6.82
C MET A 251 13.65 -3.63 -8.28
N ALA A 252 13.02 -4.29 -9.25
CA ALA A 252 13.07 -3.88 -10.65
C ALA A 252 12.36 -2.53 -10.89
N ALA A 253 11.28 -2.24 -10.16
CA ALA A 253 10.63 -0.94 -10.21
C ALA A 253 11.50 0.18 -9.61
N TYR A 254 12.18 -0.08 -8.49
CA TYR A 254 13.17 0.85 -7.93
C TYR A 254 14.33 1.10 -8.88
N ALA A 255 14.90 0.04 -9.47
CA ALA A 255 15.96 0.14 -10.46
C ALA A 255 15.54 0.97 -11.67
N ALA A 256 14.34 0.74 -12.19
CA ALA A 256 13.79 1.49 -13.30
C ALA A 256 13.62 2.98 -12.98
N ALA A 257 13.06 3.31 -11.82
CA ALA A 257 12.88 4.70 -11.40
C ALA A 257 14.23 5.41 -11.21
N LEU A 258 15.20 4.75 -10.57
CA LEU A 258 16.52 5.31 -10.34
C LEU A 258 17.37 5.39 -11.62
N ALA A 259 17.04 4.63 -12.67
CA ALA A 259 17.72 4.72 -13.96
C ALA A 259 17.33 6.01 -14.69
N GLU A 260 16.10 6.48 -14.51
CA GLU A 260 15.67 7.79 -15.04
C GLU A 260 16.32 8.95 -14.27
N ILE A 261 16.56 8.77 -12.96
CA ILE A 261 17.17 9.81 -12.10
C ILE A 261 18.70 9.88 -12.29
N PHE A 262 19.36 8.73 -12.46
CA PHE A 262 20.81 8.60 -12.60
C PHE A 262 21.18 7.78 -13.86
N PRO A 263 21.00 8.33 -15.07
CA PRO A 263 21.14 7.59 -16.32
C PRO A 263 22.57 7.10 -16.60
N ASP A 264 23.57 7.85 -16.17
CA ASP A 264 24.98 7.58 -16.46
C ASP A 264 25.67 6.72 -15.39
N ARG A 265 24.93 6.25 -14.38
CA ARG A 265 25.50 5.50 -13.25
C ARG A 265 25.04 4.04 -13.28
N PRO A 266 25.97 3.07 -13.27
CA PRO A 266 25.60 1.66 -13.16
C PRO A 266 24.90 1.39 -11.83
N GLN A 267 23.93 0.48 -11.88
CA GLN A 267 23.13 0.13 -10.72
C GLN A 267 23.55 -1.22 -10.14
N ARG A 268 23.67 -1.28 -8.83
CA ARG A 268 23.74 -2.52 -8.06
C ARG A 268 22.44 -2.64 -7.27
N VAL A 269 21.79 -3.79 -7.35
CA VAL A 269 20.48 -4.02 -6.72
C VAL A 269 20.60 -5.21 -5.81
N SER A 270 20.24 -5.06 -4.53
CA SER A 270 20.40 -6.13 -3.54
C SER A 270 19.23 -6.18 -2.55
N LEU A 271 19.05 -7.35 -1.95
CA LEU A 271 18.17 -7.54 -0.80
C LEU A 271 19.02 -7.95 0.41
N LEU A 272 18.85 -7.25 1.53
CA LEU A 272 19.52 -7.60 2.79
C LEU A 272 18.56 -8.38 3.69
N TYR A 273 18.80 -9.68 3.83
CA TYR A 273 18.06 -10.53 4.77
C TYR A 273 18.66 -10.44 6.16
N THR A 274 18.02 -9.67 7.03
CA THR A 274 18.58 -9.32 8.34
C THR A 274 18.61 -10.51 9.30
N ALA A 275 17.72 -11.50 9.15
CA ALA A 275 17.67 -12.68 10.02
C ALA A 275 18.96 -13.53 10.01
N ALA A 276 19.67 -13.57 8.88
CA ALA A 276 20.96 -14.25 8.75
C ALA A 276 21.90 -13.36 7.91
N PRO A 277 22.21 -12.14 8.39
CA PRO A 277 22.61 -10.93 7.64
C PRO A 277 23.28 -11.22 6.31
N ARG A 278 22.44 -11.49 5.31
CA ARG A 278 22.89 -11.95 4.00
C ARG A 278 22.43 -10.94 2.97
N LEU A 279 23.41 -10.32 2.32
CA LEU A 279 23.19 -9.52 1.14
C LEU A 279 23.10 -10.43 -0.08
N ILE A 280 21.98 -10.39 -0.78
CA ILE A 280 21.77 -11.12 -2.03
C ILE A 280 21.70 -10.10 -3.15
N ASP A 281 22.69 -10.10 -4.03
CA ASP A 281 22.71 -9.27 -5.24
C ASP A 281 21.77 -9.87 -6.29
N LEU A 282 20.94 -9.01 -6.91
CA LEU A 282 20.06 -9.38 -8.01
C LEU A 282 20.81 -9.15 -9.32
N PRO A 283 21.02 -10.19 -10.16
CA PRO A 283 21.72 -10.03 -11.43
C PRO A 283 21.02 -9.02 -12.35
N PRO A 284 21.76 -8.21 -13.14
CA PRO A 284 21.15 -7.24 -14.04
C PRO A 284 20.14 -7.84 -15.02
N ALA A 285 20.40 -9.06 -15.51
CA ALA A 285 19.47 -9.78 -16.39
C ALA A 285 18.13 -10.12 -15.69
N LEU A 286 18.17 -10.46 -14.40
CA LEU A 286 16.97 -10.75 -13.61
C LEU A 286 16.12 -9.49 -13.41
N ILE A 287 16.77 -8.36 -13.14
CA ILE A 287 16.11 -7.05 -13.01
C ILE A 287 15.51 -6.62 -14.35
N ALA A 288 16.26 -6.72 -15.44
CA ALA A 288 15.80 -6.35 -16.78
C ALA A 288 14.55 -7.13 -17.20
N ALA A 289 14.49 -8.43 -16.89
CA ALA A 289 13.35 -9.29 -17.20
C ALA A 289 12.05 -8.91 -16.44
N HIS A 290 12.13 -8.09 -15.39
CA HIS A 290 11.00 -7.70 -14.54
C HIS A 290 10.75 -6.19 -14.51
N LYS A 291 11.34 -5.42 -15.45
CA LYS A 291 11.18 -3.97 -15.52
C LYS A 291 9.68 -3.60 -15.71
N PRO A 292 9.17 -2.57 -15.00
CA PRO A 292 7.80 -2.09 -15.22
C PRO A 292 7.57 -1.71 -16.68
N GLY A 293 6.42 -2.11 -17.23
CA GLY A 293 6.09 -1.95 -18.66
C GLY A 293 6.66 -3.04 -19.58
N PHE A 294 7.49 -3.95 -19.05
CA PHE A 294 7.90 -5.20 -19.74
C PHE A 294 6.92 -6.34 -19.41
N GLU A 295 5.62 -6.09 -19.58
CA GLU A 295 4.71 -7.21 -19.82
C GLU A 295 4.98 -7.67 -21.25
N GLY A 296 5.87 -8.65 -21.41
CA GLY A 296 5.89 -9.47 -22.61
C GLY A 296 4.45 -9.85 -22.90
N ALA A 297 4.00 -9.54 -24.14
CA ALA A 297 2.66 -9.80 -24.64
C ALA A 297 2.06 -10.98 -23.90
N GLN A 298 1.17 -10.70 -22.95
CA GLN A 298 0.40 -11.74 -22.30
C GLN A 298 -0.15 -12.57 -23.45
N ASP A 299 0.22 -13.85 -23.49
CA ASP A 299 -0.32 -14.80 -24.43
C ASP A 299 -1.82 -14.56 -24.42
N LYS A 300 -2.30 -13.99 -25.52
CA LYS A 300 -3.70 -14.01 -25.86
C LYS A 300 -3.98 -15.48 -26.04
N LEU A 301 -4.31 -16.17 -24.94
CA LEU A 301 -5.06 -17.41 -24.95
C LEU A 301 -6.32 -17.06 -25.72
N GLY A 302 -6.26 -17.36 -27.01
CA GLY A 302 -7.31 -17.06 -27.96
C GLY A 302 -8.58 -17.71 -27.44
N HIS A 303 -9.62 -16.91 -27.26
CA HIS A 303 -10.97 -17.43 -27.34
C HIS A 303 -11.19 -17.88 -28.78
N SER A 304 -10.77 -19.10 -29.09
CA SER A 304 -11.17 -19.82 -30.29
C SER A 304 -11.45 -21.28 -29.95
N GLY A 305 -12.75 -21.58 -29.88
CA GLY A 305 -13.31 -22.85 -30.31
C GLY A 305 -13.31 -24.00 -29.29
N LEU A 306 -14.41 -24.11 -28.54
CA LEU A 306 -15.08 -25.38 -28.20
C LEU A 306 -16.59 -25.06 -28.09
N GLU A 307 -17.26 -25.06 -29.24
CA GLU A 307 -18.23 -26.11 -29.66
C GLU A 307 -19.67 -25.80 -29.22
N ALA A 308 -20.40 -25.23 -30.18
CA ALA A 308 -21.81 -25.50 -30.35
C ALA A 308 -21.95 -26.91 -30.93
N ASP A 309 -22.57 -27.83 -30.19
CA ASP A 309 -23.66 -28.67 -30.70
C ASP A 309 -24.11 -29.66 -29.62
N ALA A 310 -25.40 -29.62 -29.29
CA ALA A 310 -26.20 -30.79 -28.90
C ALA A 310 -27.65 -30.36 -28.64
N ALA A 311 -28.37 -30.05 -29.72
CA ALA A 311 -29.79 -30.31 -29.79
C ALA A 311 -30.00 -31.62 -30.56
N ALA A 312 -30.54 -32.65 -29.91
CA ALA A 312 -31.42 -33.69 -30.45
C ALA A 312 -31.36 -34.95 -29.56
N THR A 313 -32.36 -35.16 -28.70
CA THR A 313 -33.45 -36.16 -28.85
C THR A 313 -34.30 -36.12 -27.59
#